data_AF-A0A960UYV4-F1
#
_entry.id   AF-A0A960UYV4-F1
#
_cell.length_a   1.000
_cell.length_b   1.000
_cell.length_c   1.000
_cell.angle_alpha   90.00
_cell.angle_beta   90.00
_cell.angle_gamma   90.00
#
_symmetry.space_group_name_H-M   'P 1'
#
loop_
_entity.id
_entity.type
_entity.pdbx_description
1 polymer ?
#
loop_
_entity_poly.entity_id
_entity_poly.type
_entity_poly.pdbx_seq_one_letter_code
_entity_poly.pdbx_strand_id
1 'polypeptide(L)'
;MLKRLSLALSLLLFTHCAGGAIREQALEPGEIQRSSSERVLIWQEGLSGDSRLRRTDSGLFVPSSRDIPDYGSWLHQSPEDCNGFASRQYWARRSYPIFFRWKETRSRRVDAQEGSGAGNRQKGLSGEENESAAPLNLPPEGQEFRRIFLSFRNAGMLISDDGGNSFRRAEVPRRFVGEKEASCDPELYRDIVGLWQHPQDSRVVLAVNIQDLLLSMDGGRTFRAVDFRGLSNLKSRNIFASVAASLEGGQINRIYLGTAYNGIKSLGISQSELTAYWENGRAFSANVKDLNRGLPGLLHEPGVVFYEHILDLRWIPETGSLVAATLFDPGLAILSTQKEGAEFRFVRLPDAATDTVNESVDCNSKGCIVSSSRSAFFFPMESPDRFGPAIVLDAASEGEGERQSTSGDAAHASPQAKPVERPGHPAVEDFVATVRGPYLNHTGPSLSHQSEPSTEVKRPKVLNAFYISPTSARLKQSLVFHLIDRYGFNAAVVDVKDDFGRLTYGSNLPMAVEMNNTREIAPVRQLVKKLKERGIYTIARQVVFKDLRMHRYKGHRNAIKNRYSGGPWTVEGDEQWTDPFSAEVQTYNLA
;
A
#
# COMPACT_ATOMS: atom_id res chain seq x y z
N MET A 1 -17.53 59.54 23.12
CA MET A 1 -18.64 58.55 23.19
C MET A 1 -18.34 57.36 22.30
N LEU A 2 -17.94 56.23 22.92
CA LEU A 2 -18.19 54.81 22.60
C LEU A 2 -18.21 54.35 21.11
N LYS A 3 -17.39 53.42 20.58
CA LYS A 3 -16.85 52.10 21.02
C LYS A 3 -17.90 51.04 21.43
N ARG A 4 -17.95 49.96 20.61
CA ARG A 4 -18.32 48.54 20.86
C ARG A 4 -19.81 48.12 20.94
N LEU A 5 -20.20 47.15 20.10
CA LEU A 5 -20.70 45.78 20.40
C LEU A 5 -21.10 45.12 19.05
N SER A 6 -20.39 44.11 18.52
CA SER A 6 -20.41 42.68 18.86
C SER A 6 -21.73 41.96 18.50
N LEU A 7 -21.72 41.15 17.43
CA LEU A 7 -22.27 39.80 17.49
C LEU A 7 -21.47 38.88 16.56
N ALA A 8 -20.93 37.83 17.17
CA ALA A 8 -20.06 36.84 16.59
C ALA A 8 -20.82 35.94 15.60
N LEU A 9 -20.32 35.82 14.36
CA LEU A 9 -20.54 34.64 13.55
C LEU A 9 -19.27 33.82 13.64
N SER A 10 -19.28 32.88 14.58
CA SER A 10 -18.26 31.87 14.78
C SER A 10 -18.10 31.09 13.48
N LEU A 11 -17.08 31.44 12.68
CA LEU A 11 -16.51 30.51 11.71
C LEU A 11 -15.93 29.35 12.52
N LEU A 12 -16.73 28.32 12.74
CA LEU A 12 -16.24 26.98 13.03
C LEU A 12 -15.50 26.53 11.76
N LEU A 13 -14.23 26.96 11.64
CA LEU A 13 -13.24 26.24 10.89
C LEU A 13 -13.17 24.86 11.55
N PHE A 14 -13.93 23.89 11.01
CA PHE A 14 -13.63 22.49 11.24
C PHE A 14 -12.20 22.30 10.71
N THR A 15 -11.25 22.32 11.62
CA THR A 15 -9.87 21.92 11.40
C THR A 15 -9.90 20.46 10.97
N HIS A 16 -9.78 20.21 9.66
CA HIS A 16 -9.75 18.88 9.09
C HIS A 16 -8.39 18.25 9.45
N CYS A 17 -8.32 17.50 10.54
CA CYS A 17 -7.19 16.62 10.80
C CYS A 17 -7.37 15.35 9.97
N ALA A 18 -6.35 14.96 9.20
CA ALA A 18 -6.29 13.62 8.63
C ALA A 18 -5.90 12.65 9.76
N GLY A 19 -6.77 11.71 10.09
CA GLY A 19 -6.48 10.65 11.04
C GLY A 19 -6.98 9.32 10.50
N GLY A 20 -6.57 8.22 11.11
CA GLY A 20 -7.02 6.87 10.79
C GLY A 20 -7.02 5.97 12.02
N ALA A 21 -7.93 5.01 12.05
CA ALA A 21 -8.04 4.01 13.12
C ALA A 21 -7.58 2.64 12.62
N ILE A 22 -6.72 1.98 13.37
CA ILE A 22 -6.23 0.62 13.18
C ILE A 22 -6.88 -0.24 14.27
N ARG A 23 -7.66 -1.24 13.89
CA ARG A 23 -8.48 -2.02 14.83
C ARG A 23 -7.98 -3.45 14.97
N GLU A 24 -8.09 -3.99 16.18
CA GLU A 24 -7.86 -5.41 16.48
C GLU A 24 -9.19 -6.20 16.29
N GLN A 25 -9.26 -7.30 15.51
CA GLN A 25 -10.47 -8.16 15.45
C GLN A 25 -10.25 -9.63 15.04
N ALA A 26 -10.57 -10.59 15.92
CA ALA A 26 -10.28 -12.01 15.71
C ALA A 26 -11.14 -12.64 14.58
N LEU A 27 -10.54 -13.53 13.78
CA LEU A 27 -11.22 -14.31 12.74
C LEU A 27 -11.82 -15.61 13.33
N GLU A 28 -12.80 -15.50 14.22
CA GLU A 28 -13.56 -16.67 14.69
C GLU A 28 -14.90 -16.75 13.97
N PRO A 29 -15.20 -17.84 13.24
CA PRO A 29 -16.54 -18.08 12.72
C PRO A 29 -17.51 -18.31 13.87
N GLY A 30 -18.66 -17.63 13.85
CA GLY A 30 -19.82 -18.01 14.66
C GLY A 30 -20.07 -17.22 15.95
N GLU A 31 -19.20 -16.30 16.37
CA GLU A 31 -19.48 -15.49 17.57
C GLU A 31 -19.35 -13.98 17.32
N ILE A 32 -20.50 -13.30 17.16
CA ILE A 32 -20.63 -11.91 17.59
C ILE A 32 -20.72 -11.94 19.12
N GLN A 33 -19.62 -12.23 19.80
CA GLN A 33 -19.47 -11.67 21.13
C GLN A 33 -19.07 -10.22 20.93
N ARG A 34 -19.95 -9.29 21.34
CA ARG A 34 -19.56 -7.92 21.68
C ARG A 34 -18.51 -8.00 22.80
N SER A 35 -17.27 -8.30 22.44
CA SER A 35 -16.13 -8.28 23.34
C SER A 35 -15.98 -6.85 23.85
N SER A 36 -15.98 -6.72 25.18
CA SER A 36 -16.14 -5.49 25.96
C SER A 36 -14.88 -4.61 26.04
N SER A 37 -14.04 -4.58 25.01
CA SER A 37 -12.96 -3.59 24.87
C SER A 37 -12.36 -3.65 23.45
N GLU A 38 -12.90 -2.88 22.53
CA GLU A 38 -12.27 -2.72 21.22
C GLU A 38 -11.00 -1.88 21.39
N ARG A 39 -9.84 -2.52 21.25
CA ARG A 39 -8.54 -1.86 21.19
C ARG A 39 -8.36 -1.27 19.80
N VAL A 40 -8.20 0.05 19.76
CA VAL A 40 -8.02 0.79 18.52
C VAL A 40 -6.78 1.66 18.64
N LEU A 41 -5.82 1.47 17.73
CA LEU A 41 -4.73 2.42 17.56
C LEU A 41 -5.20 3.52 16.62
N ILE A 42 -5.01 4.76 17.02
CA ILE A 42 -5.39 5.93 16.24
C ILE A 42 -4.10 6.65 15.86
N TRP A 43 -3.85 6.73 14.55
CA TRP A 43 -2.83 7.61 14.00
C TRP A 43 -3.50 8.93 13.59
N GLN A 44 -2.91 10.05 13.99
CA GLN A 44 -3.44 11.39 13.72
C GLN A 44 -2.31 12.29 13.23
N GLU A 45 -2.52 12.94 12.10
CA GLU A 45 -1.67 14.00 11.62
C GLU A 45 -2.14 15.34 12.22
N GLY A 46 -1.28 15.97 13.03
CA GLY A 46 -1.57 17.28 13.62
C GLY A 46 -1.30 18.43 12.64
N LEU A 47 -2.23 19.37 12.54
CA LEU A 47 -2.11 20.57 11.69
C LEU A 47 -0.91 21.47 12.07
N SER A 48 -0.46 21.41 13.33
CA SER A 48 0.74 22.09 13.83
C SER A 48 2.05 21.31 13.60
N GLY A 49 2.01 20.23 12.81
CA GLY A 49 3.20 19.45 12.44
C GLY A 49 3.56 18.31 13.41
N ASP A 50 2.66 17.92 14.30
CA ASP A 50 2.85 16.81 15.24
C ASP A 50 1.97 15.62 14.85
N SER A 51 2.57 14.58 14.26
CA SER A 51 1.92 13.29 14.09
C SER A 51 1.91 12.53 15.42
N ARG A 52 0.77 11.94 15.78
CA ARG A 52 0.62 11.16 17.02
C ARG A 52 0.08 9.78 16.72
N LEU A 53 0.54 8.81 17.51
CA LEU A 53 -0.02 7.47 17.55
C LEU A 53 -0.55 7.23 18.96
N ARG A 54 -1.84 6.93 19.08
CA ARG A 54 -2.53 6.74 20.35
C ARG A 54 -3.16 5.37 20.40
N ARG A 55 -3.10 4.71 21.54
CA ARG A 55 -3.97 3.57 21.83
C ARG A 55 -5.25 4.08 22.47
N THR A 56 -6.39 3.54 22.07
CA THR A 56 -7.68 3.76 22.70
C THR A 56 -8.27 2.43 23.14
N ASP A 57 -8.80 2.42 24.36
CA ASP A 57 -9.50 1.28 24.93
C ASP A 57 -10.97 1.69 25.11
N SER A 58 -11.88 1.04 24.38
CA SER A 58 -13.32 1.30 24.49
C SER A 58 -13.93 0.45 25.61
N GLY A 59 -13.70 0.86 26.86
CA GLY A 59 -14.38 0.29 28.02
C GLY A 59 -15.82 0.79 28.19
N LEU A 60 -16.60 0.09 29.03
CA LEU A 60 -17.95 0.49 29.48
C LEU A 60 -17.99 1.87 30.19
N PHE A 61 -16.83 2.36 30.63
CA PHE A 61 -16.65 3.68 31.23
C PHE A 61 -15.62 4.47 30.42
N VAL A 62 -15.82 5.79 30.32
CA VAL A 62 -15.06 6.83 29.58
C VAL A 62 -13.85 6.30 28.79
N PRO A 63 -13.83 6.43 27.45
CA PRO A 63 -12.72 5.99 26.61
C PRO A 63 -11.39 6.52 27.14
N SER A 64 -10.47 5.60 27.47
CA SER A 64 -9.11 5.98 27.85
C SER A 64 -8.23 6.00 26.60
N SER A 65 -7.29 6.94 26.55
CA SER A 65 -6.37 7.04 25.43
C SER A 65 -4.96 7.40 25.91
N ARG A 66 -3.95 6.74 25.34
CA ARG A 66 -2.55 6.94 25.71
C ARG A 66 -1.69 7.04 24.47
N ASP A 67 -0.80 8.02 24.43
CA ASP A 67 0.18 8.19 23.35
C ASP A 67 1.21 7.05 23.41
N ILE A 68 1.65 6.56 22.25
CA ILE A 68 2.75 5.60 22.12
C ILE A 68 4.06 6.39 22.05
N PRO A 69 4.87 6.42 23.12
CA PRO A 69 6.02 7.33 23.22
C PRO A 69 7.06 7.09 22.12
N ASP A 70 7.25 5.83 21.75
CA ASP A 70 8.27 5.40 20.79
C ASP A 70 8.02 5.93 19.38
N TYR A 71 6.78 6.29 19.01
CA TYR A 71 6.46 6.72 17.66
C TYR A 71 7.16 8.03 17.27
N GLY A 72 7.17 9.02 18.16
CA GLY A 72 7.74 10.35 17.91
C GLY A 72 9.15 10.57 18.47
N SER A 73 9.67 9.64 19.28
CA SER A 73 10.93 9.82 20.02
C SER A 73 12.14 10.18 19.14
N TRP A 74 12.25 9.54 17.97
CA TRP A 74 13.35 9.76 17.03
C TRP A 74 13.36 11.19 16.42
N LEU A 75 12.20 11.84 16.34
CA LEU A 75 12.09 13.21 15.82
C LEU A 75 12.54 14.27 16.85
N HIS A 76 12.57 13.94 18.14
CA HIS A 76 13.01 14.89 19.17
C HIS A 76 14.51 15.20 19.09
N GLN A 77 15.29 14.34 18.44
CA GLN A 77 16.72 14.55 18.20
C GLN A 77 17.02 15.42 16.97
N SER A 78 16.00 15.84 16.20
CA SER A 78 16.16 16.61 14.96
C SER A 78 15.62 18.03 15.11
N PRO A 79 16.45 18.99 15.57
CA PRO A 79 15.99 20.36 15.81
C PRO A 79 15.74 21.12 14.51
N GLU A 80 16.69 21.12 13.57
CA GLU A 80 16.61 21.81 12.27
C GLU A 80 17.32 20.98 11.20
N ASP A 81 16.79 20.99 9.97
CA ASP A 81 17.43 20.36 8.81
C ASP A 81 18.61 21.20 8.30
N CYS A 82 19.34 20.70 7.30
CA CYS A 82 20.48 21.41 6.69
C CYS A 82 20.22 22.85 6.22
N ASN A 83 18.96 23.28 6.15
CA ASN A 83 18.54 24.58 5.62
C ASN A 83 17.75 25.41 6.66
N GLY A 84 17.80 25.04 7.94
CA GLY A 84 17.15 25.78 9.03
C GLY A 84 15.63 25.59 9.10
N PHE A 85 15.08 24.58 8.40
CA PHE A 85 13.67 24.22 8.56
C PHE A 85 13.51 23.26 9.74
N ALA A 86 12.41 23.37 10.47
CA ALA A 86 12.06 22.40 11.52
C ALA A 86 11.86 21.00 10.90
N SER A 87 12.92 20.20 10.91
CA SER A 87 12.97 18.84 10.34
C SER A 87 11.88 17.94 10.94
N ARG A 88 11.59 18.14 12.23
CA ARG A 88 10.45 17.51 12.92
C ARG A 88 9.13 17.67 12.18
N GLN A 89 8.79 18.87 11.72
CA GLN A 89 7.51 19.13 11.05
C GLN A 89 7.44 18.48 9.67
N TYR A 90 8.55 18.46 8.94
CA TYR A 90 8.61 17.89 7.60
C TYR A 90 8.52 16.36 7.64
N TRP A 91 9.30 15.73 8.52
CA TRP A 91 9.36 14.27 8.60
C TRP A 91 8.11 13.68 9.28
N ALA A 92 7.58 14.31 10.33
CA ALA A 92 6.34 13.86 10.97
C ALA A 92 5.16 13.74 9.99
N ARG A 93 4.99 14.73 9.09
CA ARG A 93 3.94 14.73 8.05
C ARG A 93 4.11 13.60 7.03
N ARG A 94 5.32 13.06 6.88
CA ARG A 94 5.63 11.97 5.95
C ARG A 94 5.78 10.62 6.64
N SER A 95 5.46 10.54 7.94
CA SER A 95 5.57 9.32 8.75
C SER A 95 4.24 8.61 8.97
N TYR A 96 3.51 8.39 7.88
CA TYR A 96 2.26 7.65 7.91
C TYR A 96 2.50 6.12 7.94
N PRO A 97 1.59 5.35 8.57
CA PRO A 97 1.62 3.89 8.55
C PRO A 97 1.65 3.31 7.12
N ILE A 98 2.51 2.33 6.90
CA ILE A 98 2.59 1.52 5.68
C ILE A 98 1.71 0.29 5.85
N PHE A 99 1.93 -0.49 6.91
CA PHE A 99 1.09 -1.64 7.22
C PHE A 99 0.92 -1.86 8.72
N PHE A 100 -0.16 -2.56 9.04
CA PHE A 100 -0.41 -3.21 10.33
C PHE A 100 -0.53 -4.71 10.11
N ARG A 101 0.12 -5.48 10.98
CA ARG A 101 0.02 -6.94 10.99
C ARG A 101 -0.03 -7.41 12.43
N TRP A 102 -0.83 -8.43 12.70
CA TRP A 102 -0.60 -9.30 13.83
C TRP A 102 -0.16 -10.67 13.36
N LYS A 103 0.46 -11.43 14.25
CA LYS A 103 0.72 -12.85 14.07
C LYS A 103 0.61 -13.55 15.41
N GLU A 104 0.01 -14.73 15.39
CA GLU A 104 0.09 -15.68 16.49
C GLU A 104 1.40 -16.46 16.35
N THR A 105 2.13 -16.57 17.45
CA THR A 105 3.42 -17.25 17.47
C THR A 105 3.69 -17.81 18.87
N ARG A 106 4.65 -18.72 18.99
CA ARG A 106 5.12 -19.25 20.28
C ARG A 106 6.37 -18.54 20.75
N SER A 107 6.36 -18.15 22.03
CA SER A 107 7.51 -17.55 22.68
C SER A 107 8.67 -18.53 22.71
N ARG A 108 9.84 -18.03 22.35
CA ARG A 108 11.12 -18.69 22.56
C ARG A 108 12.09 -17.66 23.08
N ARG A 109 12.74 -17.93 24.21
CA ARG A 109 13.60 -16.94 24.87
C ARG A 109 14.76 -16.56 23.96
N VAL A 110 15.00 -15.26 23.87
CA VAL A 110 16.25 -14.72 23.34
C VAL A 110 17.20 -14.70 24.52
N ASP A 111 18.04 -15.73 24.64
CA ASP A 111 19.13 -15.68 25.62
C ASP A 111 19.99 -14.47 25.26
N ALA A 112 20.06 -13.49 26.16
CA ALA A 112 21.09 -12.47 26.10
C ALA A 112 22.41 -13.23 26.26
N GLN A 113 23.20 -13.37 25.19
CA GLN A 113 24.39 -14.20 25.17
C GLN A 113 25.27 -14.01 26.43
N GLU A 114 25.53 -15.11 27.12
CA GLU A 114 26.71 -15.30 27.96
C GLU A 114 27.96 -15.18 27.09
N GLY A 115 28.64 -14.04 27.15
CA GLY A 115 29.97 -13.87 26.59
C GLY A 115 31.05 -14.28 27.60
N SER A 116 31.31 -15.59 27.76
CA SER A 116 32.55 -16.06 28.38
C SER A 116 33.60 -16.31 27.29
N GLY A 117 34.60 -15.44 27.19
CA GLY A 117 35.73 -15.61 26.28
C GLY A 117 36.71 -14.44 26.38
N ALA A 118 37.74 -14.62 27.21
CA ALA A 118 38.82 -13.66 27.42
C ALA A 118 39.59 -13.36 26.12
N GLY A 119 39.87 -12.08 25.84
CA GLY A 119 40.74 -11.67 24.74
C GLY A 119 40.80 -10.15 24.51
N ASN A 120 41.77 -9.50 25.17
CA ASN A 120 42.36 -8.17 24.89
C ASN A 120 41.47 -7.02 24.37
N ARG A 121 41.08 -6.11 25.29
CA ARG A 121 40.70 -4.72 24.97
C ARG A 121 41.94 -3.84 24.79
N GLN A 122 42.16 -3.32 23.59
CA GLN A 122 42.91 -2.08 23.41
C GLN A 122 42.01 -0.88 23.75
N LYS A 123 42.53 0.02 24.58
CA LYS A 123 41.90 1.28 25.01
C LYS A 123 41.76 2.27 23.84
N GLY A 124 40.57 2.82 23.66
CA GLY A 124 40.29 4.06 22.94
C GLY A 124 39.16 4.81 23.65
N LEU A 125 39.38 6.10 23.93
CA LEU A 125 38.58 6.94 24.82
C LEU A 125 37.37 7.57 24.11
N SER A 126 36.18 7.42 24.69
CA SER A 126 35.17 8.47 24.97
C SER A 126 33.93 7.79 25.56
N GLY A 127 33.43 8.34 26.66
CA GLY A 127 32.36 7.75 27.44
C GLY A 127 30.99 7.97 26.80
N GLU A 128 30.41 6.88 26.31
CA GLU A 128 28.96 6.69 26.29
C GLU A 128 28.71 5.38 27.04
N GLU A 129 27.99 5.46 28.16
CA GLU A 129 27.49 4.29 28.87
C GLU A 129 26.50 3.59 27.93
N ASN A 130 26.89 2.42 27.42
CA ASN A 130 25.98 1.54 26.69
C ASN A 130 24.81 1.19 27.63
N GLU A 131 23.63 1.75 27.36
CA GLU A 131 22.37 1.24 27.89
C GLU A 131 22.23 -0.23 27.47
N SER A 132 22.51 -1.12 28.41
CA SER A 132 22.21 -2.55 28.31
C SER A 132 20.71 -2.70 28.01
N ALA A 133 20.36 -2.98 26.75
CA ALA A 133 18.98 -3.13 26.30
C ALA A 133 18.21 -4.11 27.21
N ALA A 134 17.12 -3.62 27.83
CA ALA A 134 16.29 -4.41 28.74
C ALA A 134 15.84 -5.73 28.09
N PRO A 135 15.77 -6.85 28.86
CA PRO A 135 15.34 -8.15 28.35
C PRO A 135 13.96 -8.05 27.67
N LEU A 136 13.78 -8.86 26.62
CA LEU A 136 12.58 -8.91 25.82
C LEU A 136 11.51 -9.48 26.76
N ASN A 137 10.52 -8.66 27.13
CA ASN A 137 9.39 -9.09 27.96
C ASN A 137 8.45 -9.98 27.13
N LEU A 138 8.97 -11.12 26.67
CA LEU A 138 8.19 -12.14 26.02
C LEU A 138 7.40 -12.93 27.07
N PRO A 139 6.22 -13.45 26.70
CA PRO A 139 5.54 -14.44 27.50
C PRO A 139 6.46 -15.63 27.84
N PRO A 140 6.21 -16.34 28.96
CA PRO A 140 6.89 -17.58 29.32
C PRO A 140 7.14 -18.50 28.13
N GLU A 141 8.32 -19.12 28.05
CA GLU A 141 8.72 -19.96 26.92
C GLU A 141 7.68 -21.04 26.59
N GLY A 142 7.41 -21.24 25.30
CA GLY A 142 6.42 -22.19 24.80
C GLY A 142 4.98 -21.67 24.80
N GLN A 143 4.70 -20.51 25.39
CA GLN A 143 3.37 -19.92 25.38
C GLN A 143 3.06 -19.26 24.02
N GLU A 144 1.85 -19.51 23.52
CA GLU A 144 1.31 -18.80 22.36
C GLU A 144 0.91 -17.39 22.74
N PHE A 145 1.26 -16.44 21.89
CA PHE A 145 0.89 -15.05 22.07
C PHE A 145 0.70 -14.35 20.73
N ARG A 146 -0.04 -13.24 20.81
CA ARG A 146 -0.27 -12.36 19.67
C ARG A 146 0.75 -11.24 19.67
N ARG A 147 1.53 -11.19 18.59
CA ARG A 147 2.47 -10.10 18.31
C ARG A 147 1.88 -9.16 17.28
N ILE A 148 2.06 -7.85 17.48
CA ILE A 148 1.64 -6.80 16.55
C ILE A 148 2.88 -6.14 15.94
N PHE A 149 2.80 -5.82 14.65
CA PHE A 149 3.80 -5.10 13.88
C PHE A 149 3.13 -3.91 13.18
N LEU A 150 3.76 -2.74 13.31
CA LEU A 150 3.35 -1.49 12.69
C LEU A 150 4.54 -0.90 11.96
N SER A 151 4.49 -0.85 10.64
CA SER A 151 5.53 -0.18 9.85
C SER A 151 5.07 1.22 9.47
N PHE A 152 5.98 2.18 9.49
CA PHE A 152 5.74 3.57 9.10
C PHE A 152 6.75 4.02 8.07
N ARG A 153 6.31 4.86 7.14
CA ARG A 153 7.20 5.51 6.18
C ARG A 153 8.18 6.43 6.90
N ASN A 154 9.47 6.31 6.62
CA ASN A 154 10.57 7.07 7.24
C ASN A 154 10.71 6.95 8.77
N ALA A 155 9.76 6.31 9.45
CA ALA A 155 9.69 6.18 10.90
C ALA A 155 9.77 4.72 11.34
N GLY A 156 10.21 3.80 10.48
CA GLY A 156 10.58 2.43 10.86
C GLY A 156 9.43 1.60 11.39
N MET A 157 9.75 0.53 12.12
CA MET A 157 8.77 -0.44 12.60
C MET A 157 8.65 -0.43 14.12
N LEU A 158 7.41 -0.47 14.61
CA LEU A 158 7.07 -0.72 16.01
C LEU A 158 6.54 -2.15 16.16
N ILE A 159 6.94 -2.82 17.23
CA ILE A 159 6.53 -4.17 17.58
C ILE A 159 5.90 -4.15 18.97
N SER A 160 4.80 -4.87 19.15
CA SER A 160 4.21 -5.14 20.45
C SER A 160 4.12 -6.64 20.68
N ASP A 161 4.67 -7.08 21.81
CA ASP A 161 4.74 -8.48 22.24
C ASP A 161 3.60 -8.86 23.20
N ASP A 162 2.74 -7.89 23.56
CA ASP A 162 1.72 -8.00 24.60
C ASP A 162 0.31 -7.62 24.08
N GLY A 163 0.05 -7.83 22.79
CA GLY A 163 -1.25 -7.56 22.17
C GLY A 163 -1.61 -6.07 22.12
N GLY A 164 -0.61 -5.20 21.97
CA GLY A 164 -0.76 -3.76 21.81
C GLY A 164 -0.75 -2.98 23.12
N ASN A 165 -0.30 -3.57 24.24
CA ASN A 165 -0.19 -2.85 25.51
C ASN A 165 1.04 -1.96 25.60
N SER A 166 2.16 -2.43 25.07
CA SER A 166 3.39 -1.68 24.92
C SER A 166 3.95 -1.89 23.53
N PHE A 167 4.63 -0.87 23.01
CA PHE A 167 5.30 -0.92 21.72
C PHE A 167 6.76 -0.59 21.93
N ARG A 168 7.62 -1.28 21.18
CA ARG A 168 9.04 -1.01 21.06
C ARG A 168 9.40 -0.75 19.61
N ARG A 169 10.36 0.14 19.37
CA ARG A 169 10.93 0.35 18.05
C ARG A 169 11.94 -0.74 17.69
N ALA A 170 11.84 -1.28 16.47
CA ALA A 170 12.84 -2.18 15.92
C ALA A 170 14.03 -1.40 15.36
N GLU A 171 15.24 -1.91 15.59
CA GLU A 171 16.46 -1.41 14.96
C GLU A 171 16.57 -2.00 13.55
N VAL A 172 16.02 -1.26 12.59
CA VAL A 172 16.10 -1.57 11.16
C VAL A 172 17.16 -0.72 10.48
N PRO A 173 17.75 -1.18 9.35
CA PRO A 173 18.70 -0.38 8.59
C PRO A 173 18.15 1.02 8.28
N ARG A 174 18.98 2.03 8.47
CA ARG A 174 18.66 3.43 8.22
C ARG A 174 19.21 3.88 6.87
N ARG A 175 18.73 5.04 6.40
CA ARG A 175 19.18 5.70 5.18
C ARG A 175 19.21 7.21 5.38
N PHE A 176 20.16 7.87 4.72
CA PHE A 176 20.12 9.32 4.54
C PHE A 176 19.27 9.68 3.33
N VAL A 177 18.78 10.92 3.29
CA VAL A 177 18.08 11.50 2.14
C VAL A 177 19.05 11.69 0.96
N GLY A 178 20.33 11.91 1.25
CA GLY A 178 21.45 11.94 0.32
C GLY A 178 22.78 12.03 1.07
N GLU A 179 23.89 11.69 0.41
CA GLU A 179 25.25 11.75 1.01
C GLU A 179 25.65 13.18 1.42
N LYS A 180 25.18 14.19 0.68
CA LYS A 180 25.47 15.60 0.96
C LYS A 180 24.73 16.11 2.20
N GLU A 181 23.58 15.52 2.49
CA GLU A 181 22.72 15.88 3.60
C GLU A 181 23.05 15.10 4.88
N ALA A 182 23.92 14.08 4.82
CA ALA A 182 24.26 13.23 5.96
C ALA A 182 24.88 13.99 7.15
N SER A 183 25.46 15.17 6.91
CA SER A 183 26.05 16.01 7.96
C SER A 183 25.03 16.81 8.80
N CYS A 184 23.77 16.88 8.38
CA CYS A 184 22.79 17.77 9.02
C CYS A 184 21.33 17.28 8.99
N ASP A 185 20.93 16.44 8.04
CA ASP A 185 19.64 15.77 8.07
C ASP A 185 19.73 14.50 8.94
N PRO A 186 18.70 14.18 9.73
CA PRO A 186 18.68 12.94 10.50
C PRO A 186 18.62 11.73 9.57
N GLU A 187 19.24 10.64 10.01
CA GLU A 187 19.00 9.33 9.41
C GLU A 187 17.52 8.97 9.49
N LEU A 188 16.95 8.53 8.37
CA LEU A 188 15.60 8.00 8.30
C LEU A 188 15.63 6.49 8.36
N TYR A 189 14.62 5.89 8.98
CA TYR A 189 14.46 4.45 8.90
C TYR A 189 14.04 4.04 7.48
N ARG A 190 14.58 2.92 6.99
CA ARG A 190 14.07 2.32 5.75
C ARG A 190 12.67 1.76 5.99
N ASP A 191 11.79 2.02 5.04
CA ASP A 191 10.42 1.53 5.00
C ASP A 191 10.41 0.00 4.97
N ILE A 192 9.77 -0.64 5.94
CA ILE A 192 9.43 -2.07 5.86
C ILE A 192 8.09 -2.17 5.14
N VAL A 193 8.03 -2.94 4.07
CA VAL A 193 6.82 -3.08 3.22
C VAL A 193 6.20 -4.47 3.30
N GLY A 194 6.97 -5.47 3.77
CA GLY A 194 6.47 -6.83 3.97
C GLY A 194 7.16 -7.52 5.13
N LEU A 195 6.45 -8.47 5.76
CA LEU A 195 6.92 -9.18 6.95
C LEU A 195 6.34 -10.60 7.02
N TRP A 196 7.18 -11.54 7.46
CA TRP A 196 6.80 -12.88 7.88
C TRP A 196 7.42 -13.20 9.25
N GLN A 197 6.62 -13.79 10.14
CA GLN A 197 7.03 -14.25 11.47
C GLN A 197 6.95 -15.78 11.51
N HIS A 198 7.99 -16.44 12.02
CA HIS A 198 7.95 -17.88 12.22
C HIS A 198 6.86 -18.26 13.24
N PRO A 199 5.94 -19.19 12.91
CA PRO A 199 4.77 -19.51 13.74
C PRO A 199 5.13 -20.20 15.06
N GLN A 200 6.25 -20.93 15.11
CA GLN A 200 6.66 -21.69 16.30
C GLN A 200 7.90 -21.13 17.01
N ASP A 201 8.50 -20.06 16.49
CA ASP A 201 9.72 -19.48 17.06
C ASP A 201 9.64 -17.97 16.90
N SER A 202 9.15 -17.28 17.92
CA SER A 202 8.97 -15.84 17.91
C SER A 202 10.26 -15.06 17.62
N ARG A 203 11.44 -15.68 17.69
CA ARG A 203 12.71 -15.00 17.47
C ARG A 203 12.99 -14.73 15.99
N VAL A 204 12.47 -15.60 15.12
CA VAL A 204 12.79 -15.59 13.69
C VAL A 204 11.77 -14.75 12.92
N VAL A 205 12.23 -13.61 12.42
CA VAL A 205 11.41 -12.67 11.64
C VAL A 205 12.12 -12.37 10.32
N LEU A 206 11.37 -12.47 9.23
CA LEU A 206 11.79 -12.00 7.92
C LEU A 206 11.03 -10.71 7.60
N ALA A 207 11.73 -9.73 7.05
CA ALA A 207 11.12 -8.49 6.59
C ALA A 207 11.71 -8.09 5.25
N VAL A 208 10.99 -7.28 4.47
CA VAL A 208 11.52 -6.69 3.25
C VAL A 208 11.36 -5.18 3.28
N ASN A 209 12.41 -4.49 2.83
CA ASN A 209 12.29 -3.14 2.29
C ASN A 209 12.36 -3.24 0.76
N ILE A 210 12.24 -2.12 0.04
CA ILE A 210 12.26 -2.08 -1.43
C ILE A 210 13.51 -2.73 -2.08
N GLN A 211 14.61 -2.91 -1.36
CA GLN A 211 15.92 -3.36 -1.88
C GLN A 211 16.51 -4.59 -1.17
N ASP A 212 16.10 -4.84 0.08
CA ASP A 212 16.74 -5.80 0.97
C ASP A 212 15.73 -6.77 1.57
N LEU A 213 16.14 -8.04 1.63
CA LEU A 213 15.59 -9.03 2.55
C LEU A 213 16.31 -8.83 3.89
N LEU A 214 15.54 -8.62 4.96
CA LEU A 214 16.03 -8.45 6.30
C LEU A 214 15.72 -9.69 7.13
N LEU A 215 16.68 -10.10 7.94
CA LEU A 215 16.56 -11.18 8.91
C LEU A 215 16.65 -10.60 10.32
N SER A 216 15.82 -11.12 11.22
CA SER A 216 16.00 -11.01 12.66
C SER A 216 15.92 -12.39 13.29
N MET A 217 16.87 -12.71 14.17
CA MET A 217 16.85 -13.92 15.01
C MET A 217 16.74 -13.58 16.50
N ASP A 218 16.40 -12.32 16.83
CA ASP A 218 16.27 -11.79 18.19
C ASP A 218 14.87 -11.23 18.47
N GLY A 219 13.86 -11.71 17.71
CA GLY A 219 12.46 -11.33 17.89
C GLY A 219 12.12 -9.95 17.33
N GLY A 220 12.89 -9.46 16.37
CA GLY A 220 12.71 -8.16 15.76
C GLY A 220 13.24 -7.00 16.62
N ARG A 221 14.20 -7.26 17.51
CA ARG A 221 14.95 -6.17 18.15
C ARG A 221 15.87 -5.53 17.14
N THR A 222 16.65 -6.34 16.44
CA THR A 222 17.55 -5.90 15.38
C THR A 222 17.25 -6.63 14.08
N PHE A 223 17.43 -5.93 12.96
CA PHE A 223 17.29 -6.48 11.62
C PHE A 223 18.57 -6.28 10.83
N ARG A 224 19.07 -7.36 10.22
CA ARG A 224 20.25 -7.35 9.36
C ARG A 224 19.83 -7.59 7.92
N ALA A 225 20.29 -6.75 7.01
CA ALA A 225 20.12 -7.00 5.58
C ALA A 225 20.92 -8.23 5.19
N VAL A 226 20.25 -9.26 4.70
CA VAL A 226 20.88 -10.51 4.31
C VAL A 226 21.76 -10.25 3.08
N ASP A 227 23.04 -10.60 3.21
CA ASP A 227 23.98 -10.60 2.11
C ASP A 227 24.16 -12.02 1.57
N PHE A 228 23.93 -12.16 0.26
CA PHE A 228 23.84 -13.44 -0.41
C PHE A 228 24.50 -13.39 -1.77
N ARG A 229 25.30 -14.42 -2.07
CA ARG A 229 25.91 -14.58 -3.39
C ARG A 229 24.84 -15.11 -4.35
N GLY A 230 24.65 -14.46 -5.49
CA GLY A 230 23.68 -14.86 -6.53
C GLY A 230 22.37 -14.06 -6.58
N LEU A 231 22.07 -13.26 -5.55
CA LEU A 231 20.93 -12.34 -5.53
C LEU A 231 21.27 -10.93 -6.03
N SER A 232 22.52 -10.66 -6.41
CA SER A 232 22.88 -9.43 -7.15
C SER A 232 22.02 -9.23 -8.41
N ASN A 233 21.66 -10.33 -9.07
CA ASN A 233 20.72 -10.35 -10.20
C ASN A 233 19.26 -10.04 -9.78
N LEU A 234 18.90 -10.23 -8.51
CA LEU A 234 17.61 -9.79 -7.98
C LEU A 234 17.63 -8.30 -7.59
N LYS A 235 18.72 -7.79 -7.01
CA LYS A 235 18.83 -6.40 -6.53
C LYS A 235 18.84 -5.34 -7.63
N SER A 236 19.32 -5.65 -8.84
CA SER A 236 19.43 -4.64 -9.91
C SER A 236 18.11 -4.29 -10.60
N ARG A 237 17.02 -5.07 -10.39
CA ARG A 237 15.75 -4.90 -11.12
C ARG A 237 14.48 -5.22 -10.34
N ASN A 238 14.55 -5.69 -9.09
CA ASN A 238 13.36 -6.04 -8.31
C ASN A 238 13.19 -5.12 -7.11
N ILE A 239 12.05 -4.43 -7.08
CA ILE A 239 11.51 -3.79 -5.89
C ILE A 239 10.78 -4.88 -5.11
N PHE A 240 11.28 -5.26 -3.93
CA PHE A 240 10.57 -6.23 -3.08
C PHE A 240 9.33 -5.57 -2.46
N ALA A 241 8.24 -6.32 -2.40
CA ALA A 241 6.95 -5.86 -1.88
C ALA A 241 6.46 -6.73 -0.73
N SER A 242 6.69 -8.04 -0.77
CA SER A 242 6.19 -8.97 0.23
C SER A 242 7.12 -10.16 0.45
N VAL A 243 6.97 -10.84 1.60
CA VAL A 243 7.78 -12.01 1.96
C VAL A 243 6.94 -13.04 2.72
N ALA A 244 7.19 -14.31 2.44
CA ALA A 244 6.70 -15.45 3.23
C ALA A 244 7.76 -16.54 3.28
N ALA A 245 7.64 -17.50 4.21
CA ALA A 245 8.48 -18.69 4.21
C ALA A 245 7.67 -19.94 4.54
N SER A 246 8.05 -21.06 3.92
CA SER A 246 7.50 -22.38 4.25
C SER A 246 8.43 -23.15 5.17
N LEU A 247 7.82 -23.98 6.01
CA LEU A 247 8.52 -24.82 6.96
C LEU A 247 8.52 -26.29 6.53
N GLU A 248 9.59 -26.99 6.86
CA GLU A 248 9.70 -28.44 6.83
C GLU A 248 10.35 -28.89 8.14
N GLY A 249 9.72 -29.83 8.86
CA GLY A 249 10.20 -30.24 10.18
C GLY A 249 10.30 -29.10 11.20
N GLY A 250 9.46 -28.06 11.07
CA GLY A 250 9.50 -26.87 11.92
C GLY A 250 10.70 -25.94 11.67
N GLN A 251 11.42 -26.12 10.56
CA GLN A 251 12.53 -25.27 10.14
C GLN A 251 12.20 -24.60 8.79
N ILE A 252 12.73 -23.40 8.56
CA ILE A 252 12.63 -22.75 7.25
C ILE A 252 13.28 -23.65 6.19
N ASN A 253 12.49 -24.00 5.17
CA ASN A 253 12.94 -24.70 3.96
C ASN A 253 13.11 -23.72 2.79
N ARG A 254 12.18 -22.76 2.67
CA ARG A 254 12.09 -21.90 1.49
C ARG A 254 11.53 -20.54 1.83
N ILE A 255 12.11 -19.50 1.24
CA ILE A 255 11.62 -18.13 1.32
C ILE A 255 11.00 -17.77 -0.03
N TYR A 256 9.87 -17.06 0.01
CA TYR A 256 9.18 -16.52 -1.14
C TYR A 256 9.23 -14.99 -1.06
N LEU A 257 9.68 -14.34 -2.14
CA LEU A 257 9.76 -12.89 -2.26
C LEU A 257 8.81 -12.44 -3.35
N GLY A 258 7.81 -11.66 -2.98
CA GLY A 258 6.93 -10.96 -3.92
C GLY A 258 7.60 -9.66 -4.36
N THR A 259 7.46 -9.34 -5.64
CA THR A 259 8.09 -8.16 -6.25
C THR A 259 7.06 -7.25 -6.89
N ALA A 260 7.43 -6.00 -7.14
CA ALA A 260 6.58 -5.02 -7.81
C ALA A 260 6.34 -5.31 -9.31
N TYR A 261 7.21 -6.09 -9.94
CA TYR A 261 7.26 -6.20 -11.40
C TYR A 261 7.51 -7.61 -11.93
N ASN A 262 7.96 -8.55 -11.11
CA ASN A 262 8.48 -9.84 -11.57
C ASN A 262 7.85 -11.03 -10.82
N GLY A 263 6.66 -10.81 -10.25
CA GLY A 263 5.91 -11.86 -9.57
C GLY A 263 6.64 -12.31 -8.31
N ILE A 264 6.72 -13.63 -8.13
CA ILE A 264 7.27 -14.30 -6.95
C ILE A 264 8.59 -15.00 -7.29
N LYS A 265 9.60 -14.72 -6.48
CA LYS A 265 10.88 -15.43 -6.48
C LYS A 265 10.90 -16.41 -5.32
N SER A 266 11.31 -17.63 -5.58
CA SER A 266 11.45 -18.69 -4.59
C SER A 266 12.94 -18.96 -4.33
N LEU A 267 13.33 -18.88 -3.07
CA LEU A 267 14.69 -19.04 -2.59
C LEU A 267 14.76 -20.32 -1.76
N GLY A 268 15.51 -21.32 -2.25
CA GLY A 268 15.87 -22.49 -1.44
C GLY A 268 16.94 -22.11 -0.43
N ILE A 269 16.60 -22.15 0.86
CA ILE A 269 17.48 -21.73 1.95
C ILE A 269 17.07 -22.43 3.25
N SER A 270 18.06 -22.99 3.96
CA SER A 270 17.84 -23.63 5.24
C SER A 270 17.89 -22.65 6.41
N GLN A 271 17.16 -22.96 7.48
CA GLN A 271 17.26 -22.20 8.73
C GLN A 271 18.67 -22.21 9.32
N SER A 272 19.46 -23.27 9.14
CA SER A 272 20.83 -23.33 9.64
C SER A 272 21.76 -22.34 8.92
N GLU A 273 21.57 -22.10 7.62
CA GLU A 273 22.30 -21.05 6.88
C GLU A 273 21.94 -19.65 7.38
N LEU A 274 20.66 -19.40 7.66
CA LEU A 274 20.21 -18.14 8.26
C LEU A 274 20.79 -17.93 9.65
N THR A 275 20.80 -18.96 10.49
CA THR A 275 21.42 -18.91 11.83
C THR A 275 22.92 -18.66 11.73
N ALA A 276 23.64 -19.37 10.86
CA ALA A 276 25.08 -19.18 10.68
C ALA A 276 25.42 -17.77 10.15
N TYR A 277 24.58 -17.22 9.27
CA TYR A 277 24.69 -15.83 8.82
C TYR A 277 24.48 -14.86 9.97
N TRP A 278 23.46 -15.08 10.81
CA TRP A 278 23.16 -14.23 11.95
C TRP A 278 24.29 -14.23 13.00
N GLU A 279 24.83 -15.39 13.33
CA GLU A 279 25.86 -15.52 14.36
C GLU A 279 27.23 -15.02 13.88
N ASN A 280 27.61 -15.36 12.65
CA ASN A 280 29.00 -15.26 12.20
C ASN A 280 29.19 -14.39 10.96
N GLY A 281 28.12 -13.79 10.40
CA GLY A 281 28.16 -12.99 9.17
C GLY A 281 28.52 -13.80 7.92
N ARG A 282 28.46 -15.13 7.99
CA ARG A 282 28.87 -16.01 6.88
C ARG A 282 27.85 -15.95 5.75
N ALA A 283 28.20 -15.26 4.66
CA ALA A 283 27.39 -15.24 3.46
C ALA A 283 27.17 -16.66 2.89
N PHE A 284 26.00 -16.88 2.31
CA PHE A 284 25.62 -18.13 1.67
C PHE A 284 25.12 -17.90 0.23
N SER A 285 24.94 -18.98 -0.51
CA SER A 285 24.41 -18.97 -1.88
C SER A 285 22.98 -19.50 -1.85
N ALA A 286 22.02 -18.74 -2.39
CA ALA A 286 20.63 -19.16 -2.46
C ALA A 286 20.27 -19.56 -3.90
N ASN A 287 19.59 -20.69 -4.07
CA ASN A 287 19.03 -21.06 -5.37
C ASN A 287 17.73 -20.28 -5.60
N VAL A 288 17.76 -19.33 -6.53
CA VAL A 288 16.64 -18.46 -6.89
C VAL A 288 15.92 -19.02 -8.12
N LYS A 289 14.61 -19.24 -8.00
CA LYS A 289 13.74 -19.66 -9.11
C LYS A 289 12.52 -18.75 -9.21
N ASP A 290 11.99 -18.60 -10.42
CA ASP A 290 10.70 -17.95 -10.64
C ASP A 290 9.55 -18.89 -10.28
N LEU A 291 8.58 -18.39 -9.52
CA LEU A 291 7.37 -19.12 -9.14
C LEU A 291 6.15 -18.35 -9.63
N ASN A 292 6.01 -18.24 -10.95
CA ASN A 292 5.00 -17.37 -11.57
C ASN A 292 3.95 -18.13 -12.39
N ARG A 293 4.08 -19.45 -12.55
CA ARG A 293 3.11 -20.26 -13.30
C ARG A 293 1.72 -20.12 -12.66
N GLY A 294 0.74 -19.72 -13.45
CA GLY A 294 -0.65 -19.55 -13.01
C GLY A 294 -0.95 -18.24 -12.28
N LEU A 295 0.04 -17.36 -12.06
CA LEU A 295 -0.21 -15.97 -11.70
C LEU A 295 -0.76 -15.21 -12.92
N PRO A 296 -1.60 -14.17 -12.71
CA PRO A 296 -1.98 -13.28 -13.80
C PRO A 296 -0.77 -12.47 -14.31
N GLY A 297 -0.98 -11.72 -15.39
CA GLY A 297 0.07 -10.96 -16.09
C GLY A 297 0.66 -11.72 -17.28
N LEU A 298 1.09 -10.97 -18.30
CA LEU A 298 1.67 -11.54 -19.52
C LEU A 298 3.20 -11.52 -19.46
N LEU A 299 3.82 -12.54 -20.05
CA LEU A 299 5.17 -12.40 -20.61
C LEU A 299 5.12 -11.34 -21.71
N HIS A 300 5.34 -10.07 -21.34
CA HIS A 300 5.72 -9.07 -22.32
C HIS A 300 7.09 -9.49 -22.90
N GLU A 301 7.27 -9.22 -24.19
CA GLU A 301 8.33 -9.69 -25.11
C GLU A 301 9.70 -10.08 -24.51
N PRO A 302 10.49 -10.95 -25.19
CA PRO A 302 11.84 -11.31 -24.72
C PRO A 302 12.71 -10.06 -24.53
N GLY A 303 12.85 -9.61 -23.28
CA GLY A 303 13.59 -8.39 -22.94
C GLY A 303 12.96 -7.54 -21.83
N VAL A 304 11.62 -7.59 -21.65
CA VAL A 304 10.92 -6.86 -20.57
C VAL A 304 9.75 -7.71 -20.09
N VAL A 305 9.98 -8.57 -19.11
CA VAL A 305 8.90 -9.35 -18.48
C VAL A 305 8.34 -8.52 -17.33
N PHE A 306 7.05 -8.20 -17.36
CA PHE A 306 6.33 -7.67 -16.19
C PHE A 306 5.32 -8.74 -15.75
N TYR A 307 5.62 -9.43 -14.66
CA TYR A 307 4.59 -10.17 -13.92
C TYR A 307 3.90 -9.20 -12.93
N GLU A 308 2.75 -9.60 -12.42
CA GLU A 308 1.96 -8.82 -11.45
C GLU A 308 2.79 -8.30 -10.27
N HIS A 309 2.43 -7.10 -9.78
CA HIS A 309 2.90 -6.64 -8.47
C HIS A 309 2.26 -7.52 -7.39
N ILE A 310 3.10 -8.20 -6.61
CA ILE A 310 2.69 -9.06 -5.49
C ILE A 310 2.62 -8.25 -4.20
N LEU A 311 1.41 -7.78 -3.88
CA LEU A 311 1.15 -6.89 -2.74
C LEU A 311 1.36 -7.57 -1.38
N ASP A 312 0.96 -8.84 -1.27
CA ASP A 312 1.12 -9.61 -0.03
C ASP A 312 1.35 -11.09 -0.33
N LEU A 313 2.07 -11.76 0.57
CA LEU A 313 2.31 -13.20 0.54
C LEU A 313 1.97 -13.80 1.89
N ARG A 314 1.17 -14.88 1.88
CA ARG A 314 0.80 -15.65 3.07
C ARG A 314 1.15 -17.11 2.87
N TRP A 315 2.02 -17.65 3.72
CA TRP A 315 2.14 -19.09 3.85
C TRP A 315 1.31 -19.55 5.04
N ILE A 316 0.41 -20.49 4.81
CA ILE A 316 -0.55 -21.02 5.79
C ILE A 316 -0.01 -22.40 6.23
N PRO A 317 0.56 -22.51 7.45
CA PRO A 317 1.24 -23.73 7.89
C PRO A 317 0.34 -24.96 7.91
N GLU A 318 -0.93 -24.80 8.30
CA GLU A 318 -1.89 -25.88 8.51
C GLU A 318 -2.20 -26.62 7.21
N THR A 319 -2.21 -25.90 6.08
CA THR A 319 -2.54 -26.44 4.76
C THR A 319 -1.32 -26.58 3.85
N GLY A 320 -0.20 -25.94 4.20
CA GLY A 320 0.95 -25.82 3.29
C GLY A 320 0.61 -25.00 2.05
N SER A 321 -0.29 -24.02 2.17
CA SER A 321 -0.70 -23.14 1.06
C SER A 321 0.13 -21.87 1.05
N LEU A 322 0.57 -21.46 -0.14
CA LEU A 322 1.08 -20.11 -0.39
C LEU A 322 0.01 -19.32 -1.15
N VAL A 323 -0.43 -18.22 -0.56
CA VAL A 323 -1.40 -17.28 -1.12
C VAL A 323 -0.69 -15.99 -1.48
N ALA A 324 -1.00 -15.45 -2.65
CA ALA A 324 -0.46 -14.20 -3.17
C ALA A 324 -1.60 -13.23 -3.55
N ALA A 325 -1.44 -11.97 -3.20
CA ALA A 325 -2.33 -10.88 -3.59
C ALA A 325 -1.71 -10.10 -4.76
N THR A 326 -2.49 -9.81 -5.80
CA THR A 326 -2.01 -9.16 -7.04
C THR A 326 -2.67 -7.80 -7.27
N LEU A 327 -1.93 -6.85 -7.89
CA LEU A 327 -2.39 -5.46 -8.08
C LEU A 327 -3.03 -5.17 -9.46
N PHE A 328 -2.38 -5.50 -10.58
CA PHE A 328 -2.83 -5.04 -11.91
C PHE A 328 -4.00 -5.86 -12.44
N ASP A 329 -3.97 -7.16 -12.18
CA ASP A 329 -5.15 -8.03 -12.15
C ASP A 329 -5.53 -8.27 -10.68
N PRO A 330 -6.40 -7.42 -10.09
CA PRO A 330 -6.86 -7.57 -8.71
C PRO A 330 -7.36 -8.97 -8.38
N GLY A 331 -6.71 -9.66 -7.43
CA GLY A 331 -7.20 -10.96 -6.98
C GLY A 331 -6.29 -11.70 -6.02
N LEU A 332 -6.65 -12.95 -5.78
CA LEU A 332 -5.86 -13.90 -4.99
C LEU A 332 -5.40 -15.06 -5.85
N ALA A 333 -4.14 -15.44 -5.71
CA ALA A 333 -3.60 -16.67 -6.26
C ALA A 333 -3.21 -17.61 -5.13
N ILE A 334 -3.53 -18.90 -5.24
CA ILE A 334 -3.15 -19.93 -4.27
C ILE A 334 -2.39 -21.08 -4.93
N LEU A 335 -1.33 -21.56 -4.28
CA LEU A 335 -0.67 -22.83 -4.62
C LEU A 335 -0.42 -23.67 -3.37
N SER A 336 -0.30 -24.98 -3.55
CA SER A 336 0.22 -25.89 -2.51
C SER A 336 1.73 -25.99 -2.61
N THR A 337 2.45 -25.69 -1.52
CA THR A 337 3.92 -25.81 -1.47
C THR A 337 4.39 -27.26 -1.26
N GLN A 338 3.47 -28.21 -1.09
CA GLN A 338 3.77 -29.62 -0.88
C GLN A 338 3.80 -30.44 -2.18
N LYS A 339 3.32 -29.87 -3.29
CA LYS A 339 3.25 -30.54 -4.60
C LYS A 339 4.38 -30.05 -5.50
N GLU A 340 5.18 -30.97 -6.01
CA GLU A 340 6.22 -30.63 -6.99
C GLU A 340 5.59 -30.15 -8.31
N GLY A 341 6.14 -29.09 -8.91
CA GLY A 341 5.63 -28.52 -10.16
C GLY A 341 4.28 -27.81 -10.03
N ALA A 342 3.80 -27.56 -8.81
CA ALA A 342 2.56 -26.84 -8.57
C ALA A 342 2.55 -25.46 -9.22
N GLU A 343 1.36 -25.06 -9.69
CA GLU A 343 1.08 -23.76 -10.26
C GLU A 343 -0.02 -23.06 -9.47
N PHE A 344 0.01 -21.73 -9.52
CA PHE A 344 -1.00 -20.91 -8.88
C PHE A 344 -2.35 -21.08 -9.56
N ARG A 345 -3.41 -21.13 -8.76
CA ARG A 345 -4.78 -20.90 -9.22
C ARG A 345 -5.21 -19.51 -8.84
N PHE A 346 -5.37 -18.65 -9.83
CA PHE A 346 -5.80 -17.27 -9.65
C PHE A 346 -7.33 -17.14 -9.65
N VAL A 347 -7.84 -16.37 -8.70
CA VAL A 347 -9.23 -15.94 -8.61
C VAL A 347 -9.25 -14.42 -8.60
N ARG A 348 -9.89 -13.83 -9.61
CA ARG A 348 -10.05 -12.39 -9.74
C ARG A 348 -11.06 -11.87 -8.70
N LEU A 349 -10.75 -10.72 -8.10
CA LEU A 349 -11.68 -9.98 -7.26
C LEU A 349 -12.77 -9.33 -8.13
N PRO A 350 -14.07 -9.60 -7.86
CA PRO A 350 -15.16 -8.95 -8.58
C PRO A 350 -15.16 -7.43 -8.36
N ASP A 351 -15.35 -6.65 -9.43
CA ASP A 351 -15.49 -5.18 -9.39
C ASP A 351 -14.34 -4.38 -8.75
N ALA A 352 -13.16 -5.00 -8.57
CA ALA A 352 -11.96 -4.32 -8.12
C ALA A 352 -11.31 -3.54 -9.28
N ALA A 353 -11.16 -2.22 -9.12
CA ALA A 353 -10.22 -1.44 -9.90
C ALA A 353 -8.76 -1.74 -9.46
N THR A 354 -7.79 -1.30 -10.25
CA THR A 354 -6.35 -1.53 -9.99
C THR A 354 -5.84 -0.86 -8.70
N ASP A 355 -6.63 0.01 -8.09
CA ASP A 355 -6.35 0.64 -6.78
C ASP A 355 -6.99 -0.11 -5.60
N THR A 356 -7.72 -1.19 -5.87
CA THR A 356 -8.73 -1.72 -4.95
C THR A 356 -8.29 -2.96 -4.19
N VAL A 357 -7.20 -3.65 -4.58
CA VAL A 357 -6.62 -4.68 -3.71
C VAL A 357 -5.79 -3.97 -2.67
N ASN A 358 -6.36 -3.81 -1.49
CA ASN A 358 -5.62 -3.26 -0.37
C ASN A 358 -4.49 -4.22 0.02
N GLU A 359 -3.44 -3.73 0.67
CA GLU A 359 -2.37 -4.53 1.29
C GLU A 359 -2.88 -5.35 2.50
N SER A 360 -4.16 -5.74 2.53
CA SER A 360 -4.76 -6.59 3.56
C SER A 360 -5.35 -7.84 2.94
N VAL A 361 -4.50 -8.85 2.87
CA VAL A 361 -4.99 -10.21 2.83
C VAL A 361 -4.77 -10.82 4.20
N ASP A 362 -5.86 -11.21 4.84
CA ASP A 362 -5.79 -12.03 6.07
C ASP A 362 -6.32 -13.43 5.76
N CYS A 363 -5.55 -14.44 6.17
CA CYS A 363 -5.81 -15.83 5.81
C CYS A 363 -5.57 -16.74 7.00
N ASN A 364 -6.38 -17.79 7.07
CA ASN A 364 -6.16 -18.95 7.92
C ASN A 364 -6.50 -20.23 7.13
N SER A 365 -6.57 -21.37 7.81
CA SER A 365 -6.93 -22.65 7.21
C SER A 365 -8.36 -22.72 6.64
N LYS A 366 -9.25 -21.79 7.02
CA LYS A 366 -10.64 -21.73 6.55
C LYS A 366 -10.79 -20.92 5.26
N GLY A 367 -9.90 -19.97 5.00
CA GLY A 367 -10.00 -19.09 3.84
C GLY A 367 -9.23 -17.79 4.00
N CYS A 368 -9.44 -16.88 3.05
CA CYS A 368 -8.83 -15.56 3.01
C CYS A 368 -9.88 -14.46 2.86
N ILE A 369 -9.71 -13.35 3.58
CA ILE A 369 -10.50 -12.14 3.40
C ILE A 369 -9.68 -11.10 2.65
N VAL A 370 -10.30 -10.45 1.68
CA VAL A 370 -9.75 -9.31 0.96
C VAL A 370 -10.74 -8.16 0.97
N SER A 371 -10.24 -6.97 1.27
CA SER A 371 -11.04 -5.75 1.30
C SER A 371 -10.74 -4.88 0.09
N SER A 372 -11.79 -4.26 -0.44
CA SER A 372 -11.80 -3.32 -1.55
C SER A 372 -12.34 -1.96 -1.08
N SER A 373 -12.18 -0.90 -1.87
CA SER A 373 -12.76 0.43 -1.56
C SER A 373 -14.29 0.42 -1.54
N ARG A 374 -14.93 -0.62 -2.08
CA ARG A 374 -16.40 -0.73 -2.21
C ARG A 374 -17.01 -1.90 -1.45
N SER A 375 -16.26 -2.98 -1.23
CA SER A 375 -16.79 -4.23 -0.66
C SER A 375 -15.67 -5.06 -0.05
N ALA A 376 -16.01 -6.12 0.66
CA ALA A 376 -15.04 -7.17 0.96
C ALA A 376 -15.54 -8.54 0.54
N PHE A 377 -14.58 -9.43 0.42
CA PHE A 377 -14.76 -10.74 -0.14
C PHE A 377 -14.06 -11.76 0.75
N PHE A 378 -14.78 -12.82 1.12
CA PHE A 378 -14.21 -14.00 1.73
C PHE A 378 -14.08 -15.11 0.69
N PHE A 379 -12.88 -15.66 0.57
CA PHE A 379 -12.54 -16.77 -0.30
C PHE A 379 -12.35 -18.01 0.56
N PRO A 380 -13.35 -18.89 0.68
CA PRO A 380 -13.22 -20.12 1.46
C PRO A 380 -12.13 -21.02 0.87
N MET A 381 -11.32 -21.64 1.71
CA MET A 381 -10.29 -22.59 1.27
C MET A 381 -10.90 -23.99 1.14
N GLU A 382 -11.04 -24.49 -0.09
CA GLU A 382 -11.57 -25.83 -0.36
C GLU A 382 -10.47 -26.89 -0.32
N SER A 383 -9.27 -26.53 -0.81
CA SER A 383 -8.08 -27.37 -0.79
C SER A 383 -6.83 -26.50 -0.68
N PRO A 384 -5.66 -27.09 -0.37
CA PRO A 384 -4.41 -26.34 -0.28
C PRO A 384 -4.00 -25.54 -1.53
N ASP A 385 -4.63 -25.81 -2.68
CA ASP A 385 -4.39 -25.19 -3.99
C ASP A 385 -5.68 -24.65 -4.65
N ARG A 386 -6.75 -24.42 -3.88
CA ARG A 386 -8.03 -23.94 -4.41
C ARG A 386 -8.84 -23.14 -3.40
N PHE A 387 -9.29 -21.97 -3.84
CA PHE A 387 -10.41 -21.27 -3.21
C PHE A 387 -11.74 -21.72 -3.82
N GLY A 388 -12.76 -21.79 -2.98
CA GLY A 388 -14.14 -21.88 -3.42
C GLY A 388 -14.68 -20.54 -3.93
N PRO A 389 -15.98 -20.46 -4.25
CA PRO A 389 -16.60 -19.25 -4.74
C PRO A 389 -16.50 -18.12 -3.71
N ALA A 390 -16.16 -16.92 -4.17
CA ALA A 390 -16.06 -15.74 -3.31
C ALA A 390 -17.43 -15.38 -2.72
N ILE A 391 -17.44 -15.09 -1.43
CA ILE A 391 -18.61 -14.64 -0.67
C ILE A 391 -18.46 -13.14 -0.46
N VAL A 392 -19.43 -12.35 -0.95
CA VAL A 392 -19.48 -10.90 -0.74
C VAL A 392 -19.93 -10.63 0.70
N LEU A 393 -19.20 -9.77 1.38
CA LEU A 393 -19.46 -9.32 2.73
C LEU A 393 -20.00 -7.90 2.62
N ASP A 394 -21.32 -7.74 2.63
CA ASP A 394 -21.93 -6.41 2.55
C ASP A 394 -21.48 -5.54 3.73
N ALA A 395 -20.83 -4.42 3.41
CA ALA A 395 -20.62 -3.37 4.39
C ALA A 395 -21.99 -2.77 4.69
N ALA A 396 -22.51 -2.98 5.90
CA ALA A 396 -23.73 -2.34 6.36
C ALA A 396 -23.66 -0.83 6.04
N SER A 397 -24.49 -0.39 5.09
CA SER A 397 -24.70 1.02 4.82
C SER A 397 -25.23 1.67 6.09
N GLU A 398 -24.49 2.62 6.66
CA GLU A 398 -25.08 3.59 7.58
C GLU A 398 -26.23 4.27 6.84
N GLY A 399 -27.44 4.12 7.40
CA GLY A 399 -28.70 4.41 6.71
C GLY A 399 -28.79 5.85 6.21
N GLU A 400 -29.00 6.00 4.90
CA GLU A 400 -29.75 7.14 4.38
C GLU A 400 -31.20 6.98 4.85
N GLY A 401 -31.63 7.87 5.75
CA GLY A 401 -33.02 7.94 6.17
C GLY A 401 -33.91 8.16 4.95
N GLU A 402 -34.82 7.22 4.72
CA GLU A 402 -35.95 7.38 3.79
C GLU A 402 -36.68 8.68 4.11
N ARG A 403 -36.50 9.68 3.25
CA ARG A 403 -37.49 10.74 3.10
C ARG A 403 -38.72 10.11 2.46
N GLN A 404 -39.71 9.79 3.30
CA GLN A 404 -41.09 9.62 2.88
C GLN A 404 -41.48 10.78 1.96
N SER A 405 -41.73 10.47 0.69
CA SER A 405 -42.56 11.32 -0.17
C SER A 405 -43.91 10.62 -0.31
N THR A 406 -44.93 11.28 0.22
CA THR A 406 -46.33 10.88 0.19
C THR A 406 -46.96 11.32 -1.13
N SER A 407 -47.28 10.36 -1.99
CA SER A 407 -48.35 10.41 -3.00
C SER A 407 -48.41 9.01 -3.63
N GLY A 408 -49.41 8.17 -3.42
CA GLY A 408 -50.83 8.45 -3.63
C GLY A 408 -51.17 8.08 -5.07
N ASP A 409 -51.36 6.79 -5.37
CA ASP A 409 -52.44 6.29 -6.23
C ASP A 409 -52.43 4.76 -6.36
N ALA A 410 -53.63 4.23 -6.61
CA ALA A 410 -54.09 2.91 -6.22
C ALA A 410 -53.93 1.80 -7.28
N ALA A 411 -53.98 0.57 -6.75
CA ALA A 411 -54.56 -0.65 -7.33
C ALA A 411 -53.96 -1.24 -8.62
N HIS A 412 -53.31 -2.41 -8.48
CA HIS A 412 -53.86 -3.65 -9.04
C HIS A 412 -53.19 -4.89 -8.43
N ALA A 413 -54.02 -5.77 -7.88
CA ALA A 413 -53.64 -7.07 -7.34
C ALA A 413 -53.56 -8.13 -8.46
N SER A 414 -52.58 -9.03 -8.37
CA SER A 414 -52.61 -10.38 -8.96
C SER A 414 -51.69 -11.33 -8.19
N PRO A 415 -51.97 -12.64 -8.21
CA PRO A 415 -52.01 -13.43 -6.98
C PRO A 415 -50.71 -14.17 -6.66
N GLN A 416 -50.55 -14.41 -5.36
CA GLN A 416 -49.50 -15.20 -4.73
C GLN A 416 -49.35 -16.59 -5.35
N ALA A 417 -48.15 -16.89 -5.86
CA ALA A 417 -47.68 -18.27 -6.03
C ALA A 417 -46.99 -18.72 -4.73
N LYS A 418 -47.41 -19.87 -4.21
CA LYS A 418 -46.83 -20.51 -3.02
C LYS A 418 -45.33 -20.81 -3.22
N PRO A 419 -44.47 -20.71 -2.19
CA PRO A 419 -43.07 -21.12 -2.29
C PRO A 419 -43.00 -22.64 -2.45
N VAL A 420 -42.21 -23.09 -3.42
CA VAL A 420 -41.78 -24.48 -3.56
C VAL A 420 -40.71 -24.73 -2.50
N GLU A 421 -40.97 -25.63 -1.55
CA GLU A 421 -39.96 -26.15 -0.62
C GLU A 421 -38.82 -26.83 -1.41
N ARG A 422 -37.60 -26.33 -1.29
CA ARG A 422 -36.39 -27.04 -1.71
C ARG A 422 -35.81 -27.80 -0.51
N PRO A 423 -35.39 -29.07 -0.68
CA PRO A 423 -34.86 -29.86 0.43
C PRO A 423 -33.46 -29.40 0.84
N GLY A 424 -33.32 -29.17 2.16
CA GLY A 424 -32.11 -29.27 2.98
C GLY A 424 -30.77 -28.88 2.36
N HIS A 425 -30.43 -27.60 2.39
CA HIS A 425 -29.02 -27.23 2.57
C HIS A 425 -28.66 -27.51 4.05
N PRO A 426 -27.52 -28.17 4.36
CA PRO A 426 -27.02 -28.14 5.73
C PRO A 426 -26.88 -26.67 6.13
N ALA A 427 -27.33 -26.33 7.34
CA ALA A 427 -27.24 -24.97 7.86
C ALA A 427 -25.77 -24.54 7.81
N VAL A 428 -25.42 -23.75 6.78
CA VAL A 428 -24.19 -23.01 6.75
C VAL A 428 -24.39 -21.96 7.84
N GLU A 429 -23.66 -22.07 8.94
CA GLU A 429 -23.62 -21.01 9.95
C GLU A 429 -23.35 -19.70 9.22
N ASP A 430 -24.17 -18.68 9.49
CA ASP A 430 -24.01 -17.35 8.89
C ASP A 430 -22.61 -16.83 9.22
N PHE A 431 -21.74 -16.85 8.21
CA PHE A 431 -20.40 -16.30 8.31
C PHE A 431 -20.49 -14.78 8.19
N VAL A 432 -20.35 -14.09 9.33
CA VAL A 432 -20.22 -12.62 9.38
C VAL A 432 -18.73 -12.28 9.38
N ALA A 433 -18.17 -11.91 8.23
CA ALA A 433 -16.86 -11.28 8.20
C ALA A 433 -16.98 -9.76 8.26
N THR A 434 -16.43 -9.19 9.33
CA THR A 434 -16.30 -7.74 9.47
C THR A 434 -15.02 -7.31 8.74
N VAL A 435 -15.20 -6.48 7.73
CA VAL A 435 -14.14 -5.97 6.85
C VAL A 435 -13.21 -5.04 7.61
N ARG A 436 -11.96 -5.43 7.83
CA ARG A 436 -10.95 -4.58 8.48
C ARG A 436 -9.57 -4.76 7.85
N GLY A 437 -9.37 -4.12 6.71
CA GLY A 437 -8.06 -3.88 6.11
C GLY A 437 -7.43 -2.56 6.58
N PRO A 438 -6.08 -2.39 6.53
CA PRO A 438 -5.37 -1.19 6.91
C PRO A 438 -5.53 -0.15 5.80
N TYR A 439 -6.74 0.35 5.61
CA TYR A 439 -6.83 1.77 5.42
C TYR A 439 -6.86 2.34 6.83
N LEU A 440 -5.85 3.15 7.15
CA LEU A 440 -6.15 4.37 7.87
C LEU A 440 -7.38 4.93 7.18
N ASN A 441 -8.53 4.91 7.84
CA ASN A 441 -9.70 5.65 7.36
C ASN A 441 -9.27 7.10 7.32
N HIS A 442 -8.56 7.52 6.27
CA HIS A 442 -8.15 8.88 6.07
C HIS A 442 -9.45 9.65 5.96
N THR A 443 -9.80 10.33 7.04
CA THR A 443 -10.86 11.36 7.04
C THR A 443 -10.37 12.61 6.31
N GLY A 444 -9.59 12.43 5.23
CA GLY A 444 -9.46 13.45 4.20
C GLY A 444 -10.85 13.72 3.64
N PRO A 445 -11.09 14.92 3.08
CA PRO A 445 -12.40 15.27 2.57
C PRO A 445 -12.85 14.16 1.61
N SER A 446 -13.94 13.48 1.97
CA SER A 446 -14.66 12.62 1.04
C SER A 446 -14.99 13.52 -0.13
N LEU A 447 -14.28 13.37 -1.25
CA LEU A 447 -14.68 13.99 -2.49
C LEU A 447 -16.06 13.40 -2.75
N SER A 448 -17.09 14.21 -2.51
CA SER A 448 -18.47 13.87 -2.84
C SER A 448 -18.41 13.31 -4.25
N HIS A 449 -18.84 12.07 -4.42
CA HIS A 449 -18.80 11.40 -5.72
C HIS A 449 -19.58 12.31 -6.68
N GLN A 450 -18.86 13.09 -7.48
CA GLN A 450 -19.54 13.93 -8.46
C GLN A 450 -20.24 12.94 -9.38
N SER A 451 -21.53 13.18 -9.63
CA SER A 451 -22.30 12.40 -10.59
C SER A 451 -21.49 12.32 -11.88
N GLU A 452 -21.33 11.11 -12.42
CA GLU A 452 -20.55 10.93 -13.65
C GLU A 452 -21.06 11.92 -14.71
N PRO A 453 -20.16 12.66 -15.39
CA PRO A 453 -20.59 13.58 -16.42
C PRO A 453 -21.37 12.82 -17.49
N SER A 454 -22.52 13.35 -17.90
CA SER A 454 -23.31 12.76 -18.98
C SER A 454 -22.50 12.81 -20.28
N THR A 455 -22.01 11.65 -20.73
CA THR A 455 -21.27 11.50 -21.99
C THR A 455 -22.11 10.84 -23.07
N GLU A 456 -21.82 11.21 -24.33
CA GLU A 456 -22.46 10.63 -25.53
C GLU A 456 -22.28 9.10 -25.61
N VAL A 457 -21.10 8.61 -25.22
CA VAL A 457 -20.83 7.18 -25.05
C VAL A 457 -20.86 6.89 -23.55
N LYS A 458 -21.74 5.99 -23.11
CA LYS A 458 -21.82 5.59 -21.70
C LYS A 458 -20.51 4.94 -21.26
N ARG A 459 -19.98 5.36 -20.11
CA ARG A 459 -18.77 4.78 -19.54
C ARG A 459 -18.99 3.29 -19.21
N PRO A 460 -18.14 2.37 -19.71
CA PRO A 460 -18.18 0.96 -19.30
C PRO A 460 -17.84 0.79 -17.82
N LYS A 461 -18.41 -0.23 -17.16
CA LYS A 461 -18.08 -0.58 -15.77
C LYS A 461 -16.59 -0.92 -15.60
N VAL A 462 -16.03 -1.66 -16.56
CA VAL A 462 -14.60 -2.02 -16.63
C VAL A 462 -14.02 -1.41 -17.89
N LEU A 463 -12.96 -0.62 -17.75
CA LEU A 463 -12.28 0.03 -18.86
C LEU A 463 -11.16 -0.87 -19.39
N ASN A 464 -11.23 -1.22 -20.67
CA ASN A 464 -10.13 -1.78 -21.43
C ASN A 464 -9.76 -0.76 -22.52
N ALA A 465 -8.75 0.06 -22.25
CA ALA A 465 -8.46 1.26 -23.02
C ALA A 465 -7.20 1.14 -23.90
N PHE A 466 -7.31 1.58 -25.15
CA PHE A 466 -6.16 1.68 -26.07
C PHE A 466 -5.54 3.09 -26.01
N TYR A 467 -4.25 3.21 -25.74
CA TYR A 467 -3.55 4.49 -25.77
C TYR A 467 -3.15 4.91 -27.19
N ILE A 468 -3.50 6.14 -27.58
CA ILE A 468 -3.25 6.70 -28.91
C ILE A 468 -2.37 7.95 -28.78
N SER A 469 -1.10 7.80 -29.16
CA SER A 469 -0.17 8.93 -29.24
C SER A 469 -0.50 9.89 -30.39
N PRO A 470 -0.08 11.18 -30.34
CA PRO A 470 -0.33 12.15 -31.41
C PRO A 470 0.19 11.70 -32.78
N THR A 471 1.35 11.03 -32.81
CA THR A 471 1.91 10.46 -34.04
C THR A 471 1.02 9.36 -34.61
N SER A 472 0.47 8.47 -33.76
CA SER A 472 -0.44 7.41 -34.19
C SER A 472 -1.78 7.97 -34.66
N ALA A 473 -2.29 8.99 -33.95
CA ALA A 473 -3.46 9.74 -34.35
C ALA A 473 -3.30 10.43 -35.71
N ARG A 474 -2.08 10.79 -36.13
CA ARG A 474 -1.81 11.42 -37.43
C ARG A 474 -1.52 10.41 -38.54
N LEU A 475 -0.69 9.41 -38.27
CA LEU A 475 -0.08 8.57 -39.32
C LEU A 475 -0.61 7.13 -39.36
N LYS A 476 -1.24 6.64 -38.28
CA LYS A 476 -1.57 5.22 -38.10
C LYS A 476 -3.04 4.97 -37.70
N GLN A 477 -3.96 5.89 -37.99
CA GLN A 477 -5.37 5.76 -37.57
C GLN A 477 -6.02 4.44 -38.00
N SER A 478 -5.78 3.99 -39.23
CA SER A 478 -6.35 2.74 -39.74
C SER A 478 -5.90 1.52 -38.92
N LEU A 479 -4.60 1.45 -38.62
CA LEU A 479 -4.04 0.41 -37.76
C LEU A 479 -4.60 0.49 -36.34
N VAL A 480 -4.73 1.70 -35.77
CA VAL A 480 -5.31 1.91 -34.44
C VAL A 480 -6.73 1.35 -34.38
N PHE A 481 -7.59 1.68 -35.35
CA PHE A 481 -8.96 1.15 -35.38
C PHE A 481 -8.99 -0.37 -35.56
N HIS A 482 -8.15 -0.92 -36.44
CA HIS A 482 -8.06 -2.37 -36.60
C HIS A 482 -7.65 -3.07 -35.29
N LEU A 483 -6.71 -2.51 -34.52
CA LEU A 483 -6.32 -3.08 -33.23
C LEU A 483 -7.44 -2.95 -32.17
N ILE A 484 -8.14 -1.81 -32.14
CA ILE A 484 -9.29 -1.60 -31.26
C ILE A 484 -10.36 -2.67 -31.52
N ASP A 485 -10.74 -2.87 -32.78
CA ASP A 485 -11.77 -3.81 -33.18
C ASP A 485 -11.32 -5.26 -32.94
N ARG A 486 -10.08 -5.61 -33.32
CA ARG A 486 -9.54 -6.98 -33.20
C ARG A 486 -9.45 -7.47 -31.76
N TYR A 487 -9.09 -6.59 -30.83
CA TYR A 487 -8.85 -6.97 -29.43
C TYR A 487 -9.99 -6.54 -28.49
N GLY A 488 -11.09 -6.01 -29.03
CA GLY A 488 -12.29 -5.67 -28.24
C GLY A 488 -12.04 -4.58 -27.20
N PHE A 489 -11.20 -3.58 -27.52
CA PHE A 489 -11.03 -2.42 -26.64
C PHE A 489 -12.35 -1.63 -26.59
N ASN A 490 -12.76 -1.23 -25.38
CA ASN A 490 -14.02 -0.51 -25.15
C ASN A 490 -13.80 0.98 -24.83
N ALA A 491 -12.53 1.39 -24.68
CA ALA A 491 -12.14 2.76 -24.44
C ALA A 491 -10.87 3.13 -25.20
N ALA A 492 -10.59 4.43 -25.34
CA ALA A 492 -9.36 4.94 -25.93
C ALA A 492 -8.85 6.16 -25.16
N VAL A 493 -7.55 6.17 -24.86
CA VAL A 493 -6.85 7.30 -24.23
C VAL A 493 -6.19 8.13 -25.32
N VAL A 494 -6.55 9.40 -25.43
CA VAL A 494 -6.06 10.32 -26.46
C VAL A 494 -5.32 11.48 -25.80
N ASP A 495 -4.07 11.71 -26.18
CA ASP A 495 -3.31 12.87 -25.71
C ASP A 495 -3.94 14.17 -26.20
N VAL A 496 -4.35 15.03 -25.25
CA VAL A 496 -4.76 16.43 -25.51
C VAL A 496 -3.65 17.42 -25.13
N LYS A 497 -2.81 17.05 -24.16
CA LYS A 497 -1.56 17.73 -23.80
C LYS A 497 -0.48 16.72 -23.44
N ASP A 498 0.67 16.80 -24.09
CA ASP A 498 1.80 15.90 -23.84
C ASP A 498 2.69 16.35 -22.67
N ASP A 499 3.73 15.56 -22.39
CA ASP A 499 4.67 15.79 -21.28
C ASP A 499 5.68 16.91 -21.50
N PHE A 500 5.68 17.54 -22.68
CA PHE A 500 6.35 18.80 -22.93
C PHE A 500 5.42 19.99 -22.75
N GLY A 501 4.17 19.76 -22.37
CA GLY A 501 3.13 20.78 -22.26
C GLY A 501 2.53 21.19 -23.61
N ARG A 502 2.80 20.46 -24.70
CA ARG A 502 2.25 20.81 -26.03
C ARG A 502 0.81 20.40 -26.12
N LEU A 503 -0.07 21.32 -26.50
CA LEU A 503 -1.43 20.98 -26.90
C LEU A 503 -1.39 20.24 -28.23
N THR A 504 -2.12 19.12 -28.32
CA THR A 504 -2.14 18.29 -29.54
C THR A 504 -3.21 18.76 -30.52
N TYR A 505 -4.12 19.63 -30.07
CA TYR A 505 -5.22 20.23 -30.81
C TYR A 505 -5.05 21.76 -30.89
N GLY A 506 -5.73 22.39 -31.85
CA GLY A 506 -5.76 23.85 -31.94
C GLY A 506 -6.55 24.50 -30.81
N SER A 507 -5.90 25.39 -30.05
CA SER A 507 -6.49 26.11 -28.91
C SER A 507 -6.39 27.62 -29.08
N ASN A 508 -7.41 28.33 -28.61
CA ASN A 508 -7.48 29.79 -28.57
C ASN A 508 -7.39 30.36 -27.15
N LEU A 509 -7.01 29.52 -26.17
CA LEU A 509 -6.82 29.99 -24.80
C LEU A 509 -5.76 31.10 -24.78
N PRO A 510 -6.02 32.27 -24.15
CA PRO A 510 -5.09 33.39 -24.18
C PRO A 510 -3.67 33.02 -23.76
N MET A 511 -3.52 32.22 -22.70
CA MET A 511 -2.21 31.77 -22.24
C MET A 511 -1.54 30.77 -23.20
N ALA A 512 -2.31 29.94 -23.90
CA ALA A 512 -1.77 29.07 -24.94
C ALA A 512 -1.26 29.88 -26.15
N VAL A 513 -1.96 30.97 -26.51
CA VAL A 513 -1.52 31.93 -27.53
C VAL A 513 -0.21 32.60 -27.11
N GLU A 514 -0.13 33.11 -25.88
CA GLU A 514 1.09 33.73 -25.34
C GLU A 514 2.29 32.77 -25.34
N MET A 515 2.05 31.49 -25.05
CA MET A 515 3.10 30.44 -25.07
C MET A 515 3.40 29.88 -26.46
N ASN A 516 2.76 30.38 -27.53
CA ASN A 516 2.82 29.82 -28.88
C ASN A 516 2.55 28.30 -28.89
N ASN A 517 1.46 27.90 -28.22
CA ASN A 517 1.03 26.53 -27.98
C ASN A 517 -0.35 26.25 -28.58
N THR A 518 -0.63 26.84 -29.74
CA THR A 518 -1.95 26.84 -30.39
C THR A 518 -2.01 25.95 -31.63
N ARG A 519 -0.87 25.39 -32.04
CA ARG A 519 -0.76 24.61 -33.27
C ARG A 519 -1.44 23.25 -33.11
N GLU A 520 -2.26 22.89 -34.08
CA GLU A 520 -2.77 21.52 -34.20
C GLU A 520 -1.65 20.57 -34.67
N ILE A 521 -1.31 19.58 -33.83
CA ILE A 521 -0.22 18.61 -34.07
C ILE A 521 -0.79 17.27 -34.53
N ALA A 522 -2.03 16.98 -34.13
CA ALA A 522 -2.78 15.78 -34.49
C ALA A 522 -4.27 16.11 -34.73
N PRO A 523 -4.97 15.36 -35.60
CA PRO A 523 -6.39 15.59 -35.91
C PRO A 523 -7.32 15.05 -34.79
N VAL A 524 -7.13 15.53 -33.56
CA VAL A 524 -7.79 14.99 -32.35
C VAL A 524 -9.31 15.05 -32.45
N ARG A 525 -9.87 16.16 -32.96
CA ARG A 525 -11.32 16.33 -33.11
C ARG A 525 -11.91 15.25 -34.02
N GLN A 526 -11.27 14.98 -35.15
CA GLN A 526 -11.70 13.95 -36.09
C GLN A 526 -11.56 12.54 -35.51
N LEU A 527 -10.47 12.26 -34.80
CA LEU A 527 -10.22 10.97 -34.15
C LEU A 527 -11.29 10.68 -33.09
N VAL A 528 -11.55 11.62 -32.19
CA VAL A 528 -12.54 11.48 -31.11
C VAL A 528 -13.93 11.24 -31.68
N LYS A 529 -14.31 11.95 -32.75
CA LYS A 529 -15.59 11.71 -33.45
C LYS A 529 -15.69 10.26 -33.95
N LYS A 530 -14.67 9.76 -34.64
CA LYS A 530 -14.65 8.38 -35.16
C LYS A 530 -14.68 7.31 -34.06
N LEU A 531 -14.05 7.57 -32.91
CA LEU A 531 -14.08 6.68 -31.75
C LEU A 531 -15.49 6.62 -31.15
N LYS A 532 -16.15 7.77 -30.99
CA LYS A 532 -17.52 7.86 -30.47
C LYS A 532 -18.54 7.20 -31.39
N GLU A 533 -18.41 7.38 -32.71
CA GLU A 533 -19.23 6.68 -33.72
C GLU A 533 -19.11 5.14 -33.62
N ARG A 534 -18.01 4.63 -33.06
CA ARG A 534 -17.78 3.21 -32.80
C ARG A 534 -18.21 2.76 -31.39
N GLY A 535 -18.80 3.64 -30.59
CA GLY A 535 -19.16 3.36 -29.21
C GLY A 535 -17.96 3.23 -28.27
N ILE A 536 -16.78 3.73 -28.66
CA ILE A 536 -15.57 3.68 -27.83
C ILE A 536 -15.57 4.86 -26.85
N TYR A 537 -15.46 4.56 -25.56
CA TYR A 537 -15.37 5.60 -24.53
C TYR A 537 -14.02 6.33 -24.61
N THR A 538 -14.06 7.65 -24.77
CA THR A 538 -12.85 8.46 -25.01
C THR A 538 -12.37 9.14 -23.73
N ILE A 539 -11.10 8.94 -23.39
CA ILE A 539 -10.42 9.51 -22.22
C ILE A 539 -9.37 10.50 -22.73
N ALA A 540 -9.45 11.75 -22.27
CA ALA A 540 -8.44 12.76 -22.58
C ALA A 540 -7.25 12.62 -21.62
N ARG A 541 -6.05 12.37 -22.16
CA ARG A 541 -4.81 12.43 -21.40
C ARG A 541 -4.24 13.85 -21.47
N GLN A 542 -4.21 14.51 -20.32
CA GLN A 542 -3.64 15.83 -20.13
C GLN A 542 -2.55 15.74 -19.07
N VAL A 543 -1.28 15.79 -19.49
CA VAL A 543 -0.18 15.89 -18.52
C VAL A 543 -0.24 17.27 -17.88
N VAL A 544 -0.21 17.36 -16.54
CA VAL A 544 -0.43 18.63 -15.83
C VAL A 544 0.89 19.31 -15.47
N PHE A 545 1.68 18.71 -14.57
CA PHE A 545 2.82 19.38 -13.93
C PHE A 545 4.17 19.13 -14.58
N LYS A 546 4.36 17.98 -15.26
CA LYS A 546 5.50 17.76 -16.17
C LYS A 546 5.22 18.53 -17.46
N ASP A 547 5.66 19.79 -17.49
CA ASP A 547 5.30 20.76 -18.52
C ASP A 547 6.46 21.73 -18.75
N LEU A 548 7.25 21.46 -19.79
CA LEU A 548 8.39 22.29 -20.17
C LEU A 548 7.99 23.71 -20.61
N ARG A 549 6.84 23.86 -21.27
CA ARG A 549 6.39 25.17 -21.76
C ARG A 549 6.01 26.09 -20.60
N MET A 550 5.20 25.59 -19.69
CA MET A 550 4.80 26.31 -18.49
C MET A 550 5.97 26.51 -17.51
N HIS A 551 6.90 25.56 -17.45
CA HIS A 551 8.15 25.74 -16.70
C HIS A 551 8.98 26.91 -17.22
N ARG A 552 9.07 27.14 -18.54
CA ARG A 552 9.83 28.25 -19.14
C ARG A 552 9.06 29.57 -19.18
N TYR A 553 7.74 29.52 -19.08
CA TYR A 553 6.88 30.67 -19.21
C TYR A 553 7.19 31.76 -18.19
N LYS A 554 7.25 33.01 -18.66
CA LYS A 554 7.49 34.24 -17.86
C LYS A 554 8.64 34.08 -16.86
N GLY A 555 9.79 33.56 -17.32
CA GLY A 555 11.03 33.52 -16.54
C GLY A 555 11.02 32.49 -15.41
N HIS A 556 10.41 31.31 -15.66
CA HIS A 556 10.34 30.20 -14.71
C HIS A 556 9.60 30.46 -13.40
N ARG A 557 8.72 31.46 -13.37
CA ARG A 557 7.96 31.79 -12.16
C ARG A 557 7.06 30.66 -11.64
N ASN A 558 6.66 29.76 -12.56
CA ASN A 558 5.82 28.60 -12.28
C ASN A 558 6.63 27.30 -12.18
N ALA A 559 7.96 27.34 -12.24
CA ALA A 559 8.77 26.17 -11.98
C ALA A 559 8.74 25.81 -10.50
N ILE A 560 8.87 24.52 -10.20
CA ILE A 560 9.26 24.11 -8.84
C ILE A 560 10.58 24.81 -8.53
N LYS A 561 10.73 25.34 -7.31
CA LYS A 561 11.98 26.02 -6.91
C LYS A 561 12.97 25.01 -6.38
N ASN A 562 14.22 25.12 -6.83
CA ASN A 562 15.32 24.38 -6.25
C ASN A 562 15.59 24.95 -4.86
N ARG A 563 15.47 24.10 -3.82
CA ARG A 563 15.63 24.53 -2.43
C ARG A 563 17.02 25.13 -2.11
N TYR A 564 18.06 24.74 -2.85
CA TYR A 564 19.46 25.13 -2.58
C TYR A 564 19.86 26.41 -3.31
N SER A 565 19.45 26.57 -4.58
CA SER A 565 19.81 27.76 -5.37
C SER A 565 18.74 28.85 -5.35
N GLY A 566 17.51 28.55 -4.93
CA GLY A 566 16.35 29.44 -5.03
C GLY A 566 15.84 29.67 -6.47
N GLY A 567 16.59 29.21 -7.48
CA GLY A 567 16.22 29.24 -8.89
C GLY A 567 15.24 28.12 -9.28
N PRO A 568 14.90 27.98 -10.57
CA PRO A 568 14.07 26.88 -11.02
C PRO A 568 14.76 25.54 -10.77
N TRP A 569 14.00 24.57 -10.29
CA TRP A 569 14.42 23.18 -10.23
C TRP A 569 14.42 22.63 -11.66
N THR A 570 15.56 22.06 -12.02
CA THR A 570 15.81 21.48 -13.34
C THR A 570 16.44 20.11 -13.14
N VAL A 571 15.94 19.12 -13.86
CA VAL A 571 16.66 17.85 -14.04
C VAL A 571 17.40 17.87 -15.38
N GLU A 572 18.41 17.01 -15.51
CA GLU A 572 19.11 16.83 -16.78
C GLU A 572 18.14 16.34 -17.87
N GLY A 573 18.26 16.91 -19.06
CA GLY A 573 17.37 16.61 -20.19
C GLY A 573 16.16 17.54 -20.27
N ASP A 574 15.05 17.00 -20.77
CA ASP A 574 13.86 17.74 -21.18
C ASP A 574 12.67 17.59 -20.22
N GLU A 575 12.82 16.76 -19.20
CA GLU A 575 11.88 16.62 -18.11
C GLU A 575 11.92 17.88 -17.22
N GLN A 576 10.85 18.65 -17.20
CA GLN A 576 10.77 19.88 -16.39
C GLN A 576 9.42 19.96 -15.71
N TRP A 577 9.42 20.45 -14.47
CA TRP A 577 8.26 20.36 -13.58
C TRP A 577 7.81 21.73 -13.07
N THR A 578 6.50 21.93 -13.09
CA THR A 578 5.84 23.15 -12.63
C THR A 578 5.29 22.98 -11.22
N ASP A 579 5.17 24.09 -10.50
CA ASP A 579 4.67 24.12 -9.13
C ASP A 579 3.17 23.78 -9.07
N PRO A 580 2.78 22.66 -8.43
CA PRO A 580 1.38 22.29 -8.28
C PRO A 580 0.55 23.29 -7.46
N PHE A 581 1.20 24.12 -6.64
CA PHE A 581 0.54 25.16 -5.85
C PHE A 581 0.36 26.48 -6.62
N SER A 582 0.91 26.60 -7.84
CA SER A 582 0.69 27.79 -8.65
C SER A 582 -0.75 27.85 -9.17
N ALA A 583 -1.51 28.84 -8.70
CA ALA A 583 -2.86 29.10 -9.19
C ALA A 583 -2.90 29.35 -10.71
N GLU A 584 -1.84 29.91 -11.29
CA GLU A 584 -1.73 30.12 -12.74
C GLU A 584 -1.64 28.79 -13.48
N VAL A 585 -0.82 27.86 -12.99
CA VAL A 585 -0.70 26.50 -13.56
C VAL A 585 -2.02 25.76 -13.46
N GLN A 586 -2.69 25.82 -12.31
CA GLN A 586 -4.00 25.20 -12.10
C GLN A 586 -5.04 25.79 -13.05
N THR A 587 -5.14 27.12 -13.12
CA THR A 587 -6.09 27.83 -13.98
C THR A 587 -5.89 27.47 -15.45
N TYR A 588 -4.64 27.44 -15.93
CA TYR A 588 -4.34 27.06 -17.31
C TYR A 588 -4.79 25.64 -17.66
N ASN A 589 -4.61 24.69 -16.75
CA ASN A 589 -4.99 23.30 -16.99
C ASN A 589 -6.50 23.05 -16.85
N LEU A 590 -7.23 23.90 -16.12
CA LEU A 590 -8.69 23.79 -15.97
C LEU A 590 -9.48 24.51 -17.08
N ALA A 591 -8.85 25.42 -17.81
CA ALA A 591 -9.48 26.34 -18.77
C ALA A 591 -9.89 25.70 -20.11
#